data_AF-A0A259TYT6-F1
#
_entry.id   AF-A0A259TYT6-F1
#
_cell.length_a   1.000
_cell.length_b   1.000
_cell.length_c   1.000
_cell.angle_alpha   90.00
_cell.angle_beta   90.00
_cell.angle_gamma   90.00
#
_symmetry.space_group_name_H-M   'P 1'
#
loop_
_entity.id
_entity.type
_entity.pdbx_description
1 polymer ?
#
loop_
_entity_poly.entity_id
_entity_poly.type
_entity_poly.pdbx_seq_one_letter_code
_entity_poly.pdbx_strand_id
1 'polypeptide(L)'
;MPSPRSTTLATARGLVRVTSAPEPRRAAAKREPAHQTFLADHWDQLAAAAYGGFREHGAGAVVLWRDDKPRFWRPRPFEPERLWFATQAHVIPGASRVDFDGWEAELIETYDPEREAIVVFVEGGTIAGYLVSGTLPPPEAHVAVGARLN
;
A
#
# COMPACT_ATOMS: atom_id res chain seq x y z
N MET A 1 -14.52 17.96 -3.62
CA MET A 1 -13.76 16.74 -3.93
C MET A 1 -14.58 15.54 -3.46
N PRO A 2 -14.66 14.45 -4.23
CA PRO A 2 -15.29 13.22 -3.77
C PRO A 2 -14.52 12.63 -2.58
N SER A 3 -15.22 12.02 -1.64
CA SER A 3 -14.64 11.48 -0.40
C SER A 3 -13.89 10.16 -0.65
N PRO A 4 -12.75 9.92 0.02
CA PRO A 4 -12.05 8.64 -0.07
C PRO A 4 -12.93 7.50 0.43
N ARG A 5 -12.72 6.30 -0.11
CA ARG A 5 -13.49 5.10 0.24
C ARG A 5 -12.66 4.27 1.21
N SER A 6 -13.26 3.85 2.33
CA SER A 6 -12.57 3.04 3.32
C SER A 6 -13.31 1.74 3.59
N THR A 7 -12.54 0.67 3.77
CA THR A 7 -13.03 -0.67 4.09
C THR A 7 -12.23 -1.22 5.27
N THR A 8 -12.92 -1.72 6.28
CA THR A 8 -12.29 -2.39 7.43
C THR A 8 -12.44 -3.89 7.27
N LEU A 9 -11.33 -4.61 7.36
CA LEU A 9 -11.22 -6.05 7.17
C LEU A 9 -10.80 -6.69 8.49
N ALA A 10 -11.48 -7.76 8.87
CA ALA A 10 -11.09 -8.57 10.02
C ALA A 10 -10.12 -9.66 9.58
N THR A 11 -9.01 -9.81 10.30
CA THR A 11 -7.97 -10.79 10.06
C THR A 11 -7.73 -11.61 11.33
N ALA A 12 -6.96 -12.69 11.22
CA ALA A 12 -6.52 -13.47 12.38
C ALA A 12 -5.66 -12.64 13.37
N ARG A 13 -5.09 -11.51 12.93
CA ARG A 13 -4.18 -10.66 13.72
C ARG A 13 -4.80 -9.34 14.17
N GLY A 14 -6.06 -9.09 13.82
CA GLY A 14 -6.78 -7.87 14.18
C GLY A 14 -7.52 -7.24 13.00
N LEU A 15 -7.88 -5.97 13.16
CA LEU A 15 -8.58 -5.19 12.15
C LEU A 15 -7.57 -4.43 11.30
N VAL A 16 -7.81 -4.39 10.00
CA VAL A 16 -7.04 -3.59 9.03
C VAL A 16 -8.01 -2.69 8.27
N ARG A 17 -7.78 -1.38 8.31
CA ARG A 17 -8.53 -0.37 7.59
C ARG A 17 -7.76 0.02 6.35
N VAL A 18 -8.33 -0.23 5.18
CA VAL A 18 -7.79 0.15 3.88
C VAL A 18 -8.60 1.32 3.35
N THR A 19 -7.94 2.42 3.02
CA THR A 19 -8.52 3.58 2.35
C THR A 19 -7.98 3.65 0.94
N SER A 20 -8.89 3.77 -0.02
CA SER A 20 -8.62 3.84 -1.45
C SER A 20 -8.98 5.23 -1.98
N ALA A 21 -8.40 5.57 -3.14
CA ALA A 21 -8.75 6.77 -3.88
C ALA A 21 -10.27 6.86 -4.12
N PRO A 22 -10.85 8.08 -4.11
CA PRO A 22 -12.27 8.29 -4.33
C PRO A 22 -12.75 7.79 -5.71
N GLU A 23 -11.96 8.05 -6.76
CA GLU A 23 -12.28 7.70 -8.14
C GLU A 23 -11.16 6.87 -8.78
N PRO A 24 -11.06 5.57 -8.46
CA PRO A 24 -10.03 4.73 -9.07
C PRO A 24 -10.27 4.58 -10.57
N ARG A 25 -9.18 4.53 -11.35
CA ARG A 25 -9.24 4.04 -12.73
C ARG A 25 -9.92 2.66 -12.75
N ARG A 26 -10.73 2.40 -13.78
CA ARG A 26 -11.53 1.15 -13.90
C ARG A 26 -10.70 -0.14 -13.76
N ALA A 27 -9.43 -0.11 -14.16
CA ALA A 27 -8.51 -1.23 -13.98
C ALA A 27 -8.15 -1.46 -12.50
N ALA A 28 -7.81 -0.39 -11.77
CA ALA A 28 -7.52 -0.43 -10.34
C ALA A 28 -8.75 -0.86 -9.51
N ALA A 29 -9.94 -0.34 -9.85
CA ALA A 29 -11.19 -0.69 -9.18
C ALA A 29 -11.51 -2.21 -9.21
N LYS A 30 -11.13 -2.90 -10.29
CA LYS A 30 -11.32 -4.36 -10.42
C LYS A 30 -10.37 -5.18 -9.57
N ARG A 31 -9.22 -4.61 -9.23
CA ARG A 31 -8.16 -5.28 -8.45
C ARG A 31 -8.22 -4.91 -6.97
N GLU A 32 -8.93 -3.85 -6.62
CA GLU A 32 -9.13 -3.37 -5.26
C GLU A 32 -9.46 -4.49 -4.25
N PRO A 33 -10.38 -5.45 -4.50
CA PRO A 33 -10.62 -6.54 -3.55
C PRO A 33 -9.40 -7.46 -3.31
N ALA A 34 -8.60 -7.72 -4.36
CA ALA A 34 -7.39 -8.54 -4.24
C ALA A 34 -6.29 -7.79 -3.48
N HIS A 35 -6.13 -6.49 -3.73
CA HIS A 35 -5.20 -5.64 -2.98
C HIS A 35 -5.60 -5.56 -1.50
N GLN A 36 -6.89 -5.33 -1.22
CA GLN A 36 -7.44 -5.28 0.13
C GLN A 36 -7.16 -6.58 0.91
N THR A 37 -7.36 -7.73 0.27
CA THR A 37 -7.04 -9.04 0.86
C THR A 37 -5.54 -9.15 1.18
N PHE A 38 -4.67 -8.82 0.22
CA PHE A 38 -3.22 -8.85 0.43
C PHE A 38 -2.77 -7.90 1.55
N LEU A 39 -3.26 -6.67 1.55
CA LEU A 39 -2.95 -5.67 2.58
C LEU A 39 -3.34 -6.15 3.98
N ALA A 40 -4.51 -6.79 4.09
CA ALA A 40 -4.99 -7.33 5.35
C ALA A 40 -4.13 -8.50 5.84
N ASP A 41 -3.83 -9.46 4.95
CA ASP A 41 -3.07 -10.67 5.31
C ASP A 41 -1.59 -10.36 5.64
N HIS A 42 -1.04 -9.30 5.05
CA HIS A 42 0.38 -8.93 5.18
C HIS A 42 0.63 -7.65 5.98
N TRP A 43 -0.38 -7.12 6.67
CA TRP A 43 -0.31 -5.81 7.33
C TRP A 43 0.95 -5.63 8.19
N ASP A 44 1.25 -6.54 9.13
CA ASP A 44 2.39 -6.41 10.04
C ASP A 44 3.72 -6.24 9.29
N GLN A 45 3.91 -6.96 8.18
CA GLN A 45 5.14 -6.91 7.39
C GLN A 45 5.24 -5.59 6.62
N LEU A 46 4.13 -5.13 6.05
CA LEU A 46 4.05 -3.87 5.32
C LEU A 46 4.23 -2.68 6.27
N ALA A 47 3.61 -2.72 7.44
CA ALA A 47 3.74 -1.70 8.47
C ALA A 47 5.18 -1.62 8.99
N ALA A 48 5.83 -2.76 9.23
CA ALA A 48 7.24 -2.82 9.62
C ALA A 48 8.18 -2.25 8.54
N ALA A 49 7.94 -2.58 7.27
CA ALA A 49 8.71 -2.07 6.14
C ALA A 49 8.50 -0.57 5.93
N ALA A 50 7.26 -0.10 6.04
CA ALA A 50 6.92 1.31 5.94
C ALA A 50 7.60 2.13 7.04
N TYR A 51 7.55 1.66 8.29
CA TYR A 51 8.20 2.34 9.40
C TYR A 51 9.73 2.30 9.29
N GLY A 52 10.30 1.18 8.81
CA GLY A 52 11.73 1.08 8.52
C GLY A 52 12.19 2.14 7.51
N GLY A 53 11.49 2.24 6.37
CA GLY A 53 11.78 3.26 5.37
C GLY A 53 11.54 4.69 5.86
N PHE A 54 10.50 4.91 6.66
CA PHE A 54 10.25 6.19 7.34
C PHE A 54 11.42 6.58 8.26
N ARG A 55 11.93 5.66 9.07
CA ARG A 55 13.07 5.94 9.96
C ARG A 55 14.34 6.31 9.21
N GLU A 56 14.55 5.75 8.03
CA GLU A 56 15.73 6.01 7.19
C GLU A 56 15.59 7.28 6.34
N HIS A 57 14.38 7.60 5.88
CA HIS A 57 14.16 8.59 4.83
C HIS A 57 13.11 9.68 5.14
N GLY A 58 12.40 9.56 6.26
CA GLY A 58 11.48 10.57 6.78
C GLY A 58 10.05 10.56 6.23
N ALA A 59 9.81 10.25 4.96
CA ALA A 59 8.45 10.09 4.42
C ALA A 59 8.47 9.25 3.15
N GLY A 60 7.38 8.52 2.88
CA GLY A 60 7.27 7.73 1.66
C GLY A 60 6.21 6.63 1.69
N ALA A 61 6.27 5.78 0.67
CA ALA A 61 5.35 4.69 0.45
C ALA A 61 6.09 3.36 0.24
N VAL A 62 5.47 2.27 0.67
CA VAL A 62 5.89 0.92 0.29
C VAL A 62 5.34 0.61 -1.08
N VAL A 63 6.21 0.26 -2.02
CA VAL A 63 5.83 -0.07 -3.39
C VAL A 63 5.91 -1.58 -3.59
N LEU A 64 4.83 -2.15 -4.06
CA LEU A 64 4.67 -3.56 -4.38
C LEU A 64 4.55 -3.71 -5.90
N TRP A 65 5.55 -4.34 -6.52
CA TRP A 65 5.64 -4.44 -7.97
C TRP A 65 5.33 -5.82 -8.49
N ARG A 66 4.65 -5.87 -9.62
CA ARG A 66 4.45 -7.07 -10.43
C ARG A 66 4.46 -6.70 -11.91
N ASP A 67 5.30 -7.36 -12.70
CA ASP A 67 5.46 -7.00 -14.13
C ASP A 67 4.22 -7.38 -14.97
N ASP A 68 3.49 -8.42 -14.55
CA ASP A 68 2.36 -8.94 -15.32
C ASP A 68 1.06 -8.14 -15.13
N LYS A 69 0.39 -7.89 -16.26
CA LYS A 69 -1.01 -7.42 -16.25
C LYS A 69 -1.91 -8.59 -15.83
N PRO A 70 -2.78 -8.43 -14.82
CA PRO A 70 -3.72 -9.47 -14.43
C PRO A 70 -4.67 -9.78 -15.60
N ARG A 71 -4.81 -11.07 -15.92
CA ARG A 71 -5.73 -11.51 -16.98
C ARG A 71 -7.18 -11.33 -16.50
N PHE A 72 -7.97 -10.61 -17.30
CA PHE A 72 -9.37 -10.24 -17.02
C PHE A 72 -10.28 -11.40 -16.58
N TRP A 73 -10.00 -12.62 -17.02
CA TRP A 73 -10.84 -13.81 -16.80
C TRP A 73 -10.37 -14.72 -15.66
N ARG A 74 -9.24 -14.41 -15.01
CA ARG A 74 -8.72 -15.15 -13.86
C ARG A 74 -8.11 -14.18 -12.84
N PRO A 75 -8.92 -13.56 -11.97
CA PRO A 75 -8.39 -12.80 -10.85
C PRO A 75 -7.60 -13.75 -9.96
N ARG A 76 -6.27 -13.65 -10.02
CA ARG A 76 -5.37 -14.34 -9.09
C ARG A 76 -5.15 -13.47 -7.86
N PRO A 77 -4.81 -14.07 -6.71
CA PRO A 77 -4.21 -13.36 -5.59
C PRO A 77 -3.08 -12.45 -6.06
N PHE A 78 -2.89 -11.34 -5.36
CA PHE A 78 -1.71 -10.51 -5.61
C PHE A 78 -0.51 -11.12 -4.90
N GLU A 79 0.62 -11.20 -5.61
CA GLU A 79 1.90 -11.67 -5.10
C GLU A 79 2.97 -10.75 -5.71
N PRO A 80 3.66 -9.90 -4.93
CA PRO A 80 4.65 -8.99 -5.45
C PRO A 80 5.93 -9.74 -5.83
N GLU A 81 6.53 -9.37 -6.96
CA GLU A 81 7.85 -9.82 -7.37
C GLU A 81 8.96 -9.01 -6.69
N ARG A 82 8.67 -7.75 -6.36
CA ARG A 82 9.61 -6.82 -5.72
C ARG A 82 8.88 -5.90 -4.74
N LEU A 83 9.59 -5.52 -3.68
CA LEU A 83 9.18 -4.55 -2.68
C LEU A 83 10.31 -3.53 -2.48
N TRP A 84 9.98 -2.24 -2.43
CA TRP A 84 10.91 -1.19 -2.01
C TRP A 84 10.17 -0.02 -1.35
N PHE A 85 10.93 0.90 -0.76
CA PHE A 85 10.42 2.15 -0.21
C PHE A 85 10.68 3.31 -1.18
N ALA A 86 9.66 4.12 -1.46
CA ALA A 86 9.75 5.27 -2.34
C ALA A 86 9.40 6.54 -1.58
N THR A 87 10.32 7.51 -1.56
CA THR A 87 10.13 8.78 -0.85
C THR A 87 9.30 9.79 -1.64
N GLN A 88 9.21 9.61 -2.96
CA GLN A 88 8.50 10.51 -3.86
C GLN A 88 7.85 9.71 -4.99
N ALA A 89 6.65 10.14 -5.42
CA ALA A 89 5.87 9.44 -6.44
C ALA A 89 6.61 9.27 -7.78
N HIS A 90 7.48 10.22 -8.16
CA HIS A 90 8.24 10.16 -9.41
C HIS A 90 9.43 9.18 -9.38
N VAL A 91 9.76 8.61 -8.22
CA VAL A 91 10.83 7.61 -8.06
C VAL A 91 10.28 6.20 -8.31
N ILE A 92 8.96 6.04 -8.43
CA ILE A 92 8.31 4.76 -8.71
C ILE A 92 8.52 4.42 -10.21
N PRO A 93 9.29 3.39 -10.56
CA PRO A 93 9.53 3.00 -11.96
C PRO A 93 8.22 2.78 -12.71
N GLY A 94 8.14 3.12 -14.00
CA GLY A 94 6.92 2.94 -14.79
C GLY A 94 5.71 3.79 -14.35
N ALA A 95 5.88 4.65 -13.34
CA ALA A 95 4.90 5.63 -12.92
C ALA A 95 5.24 7.01 -13.48
N SER A 96 4.25 7.67 -14.05
CA SER A 96 4.33 9.09 -14.39
C SER A 96 3.51 9.91 -13.39
N ARG A 97 3.76 11.22 -13.33
CA ARG A 97 3.02 12.12 -12.43
C ARG A 97 1.50 12.10 -12.70
N VAL A 98 1.07 11.73 -13.91
CA VAL A 98 -0.36 11.56 -14.25
C VAL A 98 -0.94 10.23 -13.80
N ASP A 99 -0.12 9.28 -13.35
CA ASP A 99 -0.61 8.00 -12.79
C ASP A 99 -0.95 8.08 -11.30
N PHE A 100 -0.53 9.16 -10.65
CA PHE A 100 -0.98 9.56 -9.33
C PHE A 100 -1.98 10.69 -9.54
N ASP A 101 -3.25 10.43 -9.26
CA ASP A 101 -4.34 11.39 -9.50
C ASP A 101 -4.34 12.53 -8.45
N GLY A 102 -3.16 12.88 -7.91
CA GLY A 102 -2.90 13.86 -6.85
C GLY A 102 -3.07 13.31 -5.43
N TRP A 103 -4.00 12.37 -5.25
CA TRP A 103 -4.37 11.83 -3.94
C TRP A 103 -3.19 11.16 -3.21
N GLU A 104 -2.36 10.38 -3.87
CA GLU A 104 -1.19 9.76 -3.23
C GLU A 104 -0.11 10.77 -2.83
N ALA A 105 0.02 11.88 -3.57
CA ALA A 105 0.95 12.94 -3.20
C ALA A 105 0.45 13.70 -1.96
N GLU A 106 -0.85 13.98 -1.86
CA GLU A 106 -1.47 14.55 -0.66
C GLU A 106 -1.31 13.62 0.55
N LEU A 107 -1.42 12.30 0.35
CA LEU A 107 -1.21 11.33 1.43
C LEU A 107 0.20 11.42 2.00
N ILE A 108 1.24 11.48 1.16
CA ILE A 108 2.64 11.57 1.62
C ILE A 108 2.87 12.81 2.51
N GLU A 109 2.13 13.90 2.25
CA GLU A 109 2.23 15.13 3.04
C GLU A 109 1.43 15.11 4.35
N THR A 110 0.43 14.24 4.48
CA THR A 110 -0.59 14.34 5.55
C THR A 110 -0.76 13.09 6.40
N TYR A 111 -0.24 11.94 5.96
CA TYR A 111 -0.36 10.69 6.71
C TYR A 111 0.45 10.71 8.02
N ASP A 112 0.01 9.92 9.00
CA ASP A 112 0.76 9.68 10.23
C ASP A 112 1.58 8.38 10.10
N PRO A 113 2.91 8.43 9.89
CA PRO A 113 3.75 7.25 9.71
C PRO A 113 3.86 6.37 10.97
N GLU A 114 3.44 6.87 12.15
CA GLU A 114 3.39 6.07 13.37
C GLU A 114 2.10 5.27 13.50
N ARG A 115 1.10 5.51 12.64
CA ARG A 115 -0.21 4.85 12.68
C ARG A 115 -0.61 4.21 11.35
N GLU A 116 -0.09 4.73 10.26
CA GLU A 116 -0.54 4.45 8.91
C GLU A 116 0.66 4.17 7.99
N ALA A 117 0.39 3.44 6.92
CA ALA A 117 1.34 3.23 5.84
C ALA A 117 0.67 3.52 4.50
N ILE A 118 1.41 4.19 3.62
CA ILE A 118 1.03 4.33 2.22
C ILE A 118 1.59 3.13 1.48
N VAL A 119 0.73 2.39 0.79
CA VAL A 119 1.11 1.21 -0.01
C VAL A 119 0.67 1.43 -1.45
N VAL A 120 1.60 1.29 -2.39
CA VAL A 120 1.36 1.48 -3.82
C VAL A 120 1.57 0.15 -4.55
N PHE A 121 0.55 -0.30 -5.25
CA PHE A 121 0.63 -1.46 -6.15
C PHE A 121 0.93 -0.98 -7.56
N VAL A 122 1.90 -1.63 -8.21
CA VAL A 122 2.17 -1.42 -9.63
C VAL A 122 2.09 -2.77 -10.37
N GLU A 123 1.10 -2.90 -11.24
CA GLU A 123 0.79 -4.12 -11.99
C GLU A 123 0.74 -3.84 -13.49
N GLY A 124 1.77 -4.25 -14.23
CA GLY A 124 1.84 -4.10 -15.69
C GLY A 124 1.50 -2.69 -16.19
N GLY A 125 1.88 -1.64 -15.46
CA GLY A 125 1.57 -0.24 -15.78
C GLY A 125 0.22 0.29 -15.27
N THR A 126 -0.49 -0.46 -14.42
CA THR A 126 -1.57 0.07 -13.60
C THR A 126 -1.02 0.38 -12.21
N ILE A 127 -1.36 1.56 -11.68
CA ILE A 127 -0.95 1.99 -10.34
C ILE A 127 -2.20 2.14 -9.47
N ALA A 128 -2.09 1.71 -8.22
CA ALA A 128 -3.12 1.90 -7.20
C ALA A 128 -2.47 2.18 -5.84
N GLY A 129 -2.70 3.37 -5.30
CA GLY A 129 -2.33 3.72 -3.93
C GLY A 129 -3.39 3.33 -2.91
N TYR A 130 -2.95 3.08 -1.68
CA TYR A 130 -3.78 2.84 -0.52
C TYR A 130 -3.16 3.50 0.72
N LEU A 131 -3.99 4.09 1.57
CA LEU A 131 -3.63 4.42 2.94
C LEU A 131 -4.16 3.32 3.85
N VAL A 132 -3.28 2.69 4.60
CA VAL A 132 -3.60 1.49 5.39
C VAL A 132 -3.23 1.73 6.84
N SER A 133 -4.11 1.35 7.75
CA SER A 133 -3.84 1.28 9.18
C SER A 133 -4.37 -0.04 9.72
N GLY A 134 -3.83 -0.51 10.84
CA GLY A 134 -4.27 -1.76 11.43
C GLY A 134 -4.03 -1.81 12.92
N THR A 135 -4.51 -2.89 13.55
CA THR A 135 -4.44 -3.08 15.01
C THR A 135 -3.01 -3.01 15.56
N LEU A 136 -2.04 -3.57 14.83
CA LEU A 136 -0.63 -3.42 15.18
C LEU A 136 -0.05 -2.20 14.43
N PRO A 137 0.26 -1.08 15.11
CA PRO A 137 0.76 0.12 14.44
C PRO A 137 2.18 -0.08 13.91
N PRO A 138 2.61 0.71 12.89
CA PRO A 138 3.92 0.56 12.24
C PRO A 138 5.16 0.47 13.17
N PRO A 139 5.30 1.27 14.24
CA PRO A 139 6.43 1.16 15.16
C PRO A 139 6.50 -0.20 15.88
N GLU A 140 5.35 -0.69 16.35
CA GLU A 140 5.25 -1.96 17.07
C GLU A 140 5.46 -3.14 16.12
N ALA A 141 4.89 -3.05 14.91
CA ALA A 141 5.10 -4.03 13.86
C ALA A 141 6.59 -4.17 13.49
N HIS A 142 7.31 -3.05 13.40
CA HIS A 142 8.75 -3.04 13.12
C HIS A 142 9.55 -3.76 14.20
N VAL A 143 9.26 -3.51 15.49
CA VAL A 143 9.90 -4.22 16.62
C VAL A 143 9.57 -5.71 16.57
N ALA A 144 8.29 -6.07 16.38
CA ALA A 144 7.85 -7.46 16.36
C ALA A 144 8.44 -8.27 15.19
N VAL A 145 8.60 -7.67 14.01
CA VAL A 145 9.23 -8.30 12.86
C VAL A 145 10.74 -8.44 13.07
N GLY A 146 11.41 -7.41 13.59
CA GLY A 146 12.84 -7.48 13.93
C GLY A 146 13.17 -8.57 14.95
N ALA A 147 12.30 -8.77 15.95
CA ALA A 147 12.45 -9.84 16.94
C ALA A 147 12.27 -11.26 16.37
N ARG A 148 11.66 -11.43 15.19
CA ARG A 148 11.49 -12.74 14.52
C ARG A 148 12.66 -13.11 13.62
N LEU A 149 13.51 -12.14 13.30
CA LEU A 149 14.67 -12.31 12.40
C LEU A 149 15.99 -12.51 13.17
N ASN A 150 15.99 -12.26 14.47
CA ASN A 150 17.10 -12.51 15.40
C ASN A 150 16.85 -13.77 16.23
#